data_AF-A0A7K3YGW5-F1
#
_entry.id   AF-A0A7K3YGW5-F1
#
_cell.length_a   1.000
_cell.length_b   1.000
_cell.length_c   1.000
_cell.angle_alpha   90.00
_cell.angle_beta   90.00
_cell.angle_gamma   90.00
#
_symmetry.space_group_name_H-M   'P 1'
#
loop_
_entity.id
_entity.type
_entity.pdbx_description
1 polymer ?
#
loop_
_entity_poly.entity_id
_entity_poly.type
_entity_poly.pdbx_seq_one_letter_code
_entity_poly.pdbx_strand_id
1 'polypeptide(L)'
;MSRRYAIFLILALAALISAVGCLSTSFGEVAYSNGVLQVHVENNGEPVKNAVLQLTIMEVSTFEQHEAFSEARYIELGQGTNEYTIQADLQPGSYKVFLTVFAGSERKASVIRNLEVST
;
A
#
# COMPACT_ATOMS: atom_id res chain seq x y z
N MET A 1 37.63 24.86 -14.21
CA MET A 1 36.18 25.10 -13.99
C MET A 1 36.01 26.07 -12.82
N SER A 2 35.30 27.18 -13.02
CA SER A 2 35.22 28.27 -12.04
C SER A 2 34.39 27.86 -10.81
N ARG A 3 34.96 28.07 -9.61
CA ARG A 3 34.39 27.82 -8.27
C ARG A 3 32.94 28.30 -8.11
N ARG A 4 32.51 29.28 -8.90
CA ARG A 4 31.13 29.79 -8.93
C ARG A 4 30.13 28.75 -9.45
N TYR A 5 30.48 27.99 -10.49
CA TYR A 5 29.62 26.94 -11.03
C TYR A 5 29.46 25.76 -10.07
N ALA A 6 30.50 25.43 -9.31
CA ALA A 6 30.42 24.40 -8.27
C ALA A 6 29.45 24.79 -7.15
N ILE A 7 29.43 26.06 -6.73
CA ILE A 7 28.49 26.56 -5.72
C ILE A 7 27.04 26.52 -6.22
N PHE A 8 26.79 26.94 -7.47
CA PHE A 8 25.46 26.84 -8.07
C PHE A 8 24.99 25.39 -8.21
N LEU A 9 25.90 24.48 -8.58
CA LEU A 9 25.59 23.05 -8.69
C LEU A 9 25.19 22.46 -7.32
N ILE A 10 25.92 22.80 -6.25
CA ILE A 10 25.63 22.32 -4.88
C ILE A 10 24.28 22.86 -4.37
N LEU A 11 23.98 24.14 -4.63
CA LEU A 11 22.69 24.73 -4.26
C LEU A 11 21.52 24.10 -5.03
N ALA A 12 21.70 23.83 -6.32
CA ALA A 12 20.71 23.12 -7.12
C ALA A 12 20.50 21.68 -6.63
N LEU A 13 21.58 20.98 -6.23
CA LEU A 13 21.51 19.64 -5.67
C LEU A 13 20.81 19.63 -4.30
N ALA A 14 21.10 20.61 -3.44
CA ALA A 14 20.45 20.75 -2.13
C ALA A 14 18.94 21.03 -2.24
N ALA A 15 18.54 21.83 -3.24
CA ALA A 15 17.12 22.09 -3.51
C ALA A 15 16.34 20.86 -4.01
N LEU A 16 17.02 19.84 -4.55
CA LEU A 16 16.39 18.61 -5.03
C LEU A 16 16.11 17.60 -3.90
N ILE A 17 16.81 17.69 -2.76
CA ILE A 17 16.67 16.72 -1.64
C ILE A 17 15.40 16.99 -0.81
N SER A 18 14.84 18.20 -0.87
CA SER A 18 13.62 18.56 -0.10
C SER A 18 12.32 17.99 -0.67
N ALA A 19 12.35 17.34 -1.84
CA ALA A 19 11.18 16.75 -2.48
C ALA A 19 10.95 15.27 -2.11
N VAL A 20 11.69 14.71 -1.14
CA VAL A 20 11.40 13.37 -0.63
C VAL A 20 10.17 13.45 0.26
N GLY A 21 8.99 13.23 -0.34
CA GLY A 21 7.76 13.05 0.41
C GLY A 21 7.90 11.84 1.32
N CYS A 22 8.13 12.07 2.61
CA CYS A 22 8.13 11.01 3.61
C CYS A 22 6.68 10.53 3.76
N LEU A 23 6.36 9.41 3.11
CA LEU A 23 5.08 8.75 3.33
C LEU A 23 5.09 8.18 4.75
N SER A 24 4.20 8.69 5.61
CA SER A 24 4.08 8.19 6.98
C SER A 24 3.42 6.82 7.02
N THR A 25 2.69 6.41 5.98
CA THR A 25 1.99 5.12 5.93
C THR A 25 2.37 4.37 4.66
N SER A 26 2.62 3.06 4.78
CA SER A 26 2.98 2.20 3.65
C SER A 26 2.47 0.77 3.83
N PHE A 27 2.34 0.04 2.73
CA PHE A 27 1.97 -1.37 2.74
C PHE A 27 3.21 -2.25 2.62
N GLY A 28 3.30 -3.25 3.50
CA GLY A 28 4.28 -4.32 3.42
C GLY A 28 3.95 -5.36 2.34
N GLU A 29 4.44 -6.57 2.56
CA GLU A 29 4.09 -7.73 1.76
C GLU A 29 2.67 -8.20 2.09
N VAL A 30 2.00 -8.72 1.07
CA VAL A 30 0.68 -9.32 1.16
C VAL A 30 0.85 -10.81 0.99
N ALA A 31 0.40 -11.59 1.97
CA ALA A 31 0.46 -13.04 1.93
C ALA A 31 -0.94 -13.62 1.90
N TYR A 32 -1.14 -14.73 1.22
CA TYR A 32 -2.40 -15.46 1.19
C TYR A 32 -2.16 -16.91 1.56
N SER A 33 -2.92 -17.42 2.53
CA SER A 33 -2.89 -18.83 2.89
C SER A 33 -4.21 -19.23 3.53
N ASN A 34 -4.68 -20.45 3.25
CA ASN A 34 -5.86 -21.03 3.89
C ASN A 34 -7.12 -20.14 3.85
N GLY A 35 -7.38 -19.44 2.73
CA GLY A 35 -8.54 -18.53 2.61
C GLY A 35 -8.37 -17.18 3.31
N VAL A 36 -7.17 -16.88 3.81
CA VAL A 36 -6.88 -15.65 4.56
C VAL A 36 -5.81 -14.83 3.86
N LEU A 37 -6.16 -13.59 3.54
CA LEU A 37 -5.24 -12.55 3.10
C LEU A 37 -4.69 -11.80 4.31
N GLN A 38 -3.37 -11.85 4.49
CA GLN A 38 -2.64 -11.08 5.49
C GLN A 38 -2.10 -9.80 4.86
N VAL A 39 -2.46 -8.66 5.44
CA VAL A 39 -2.06 -7.33 4.98
C VAL A 39 -1.28 -6.64 6.10
N HIS A 40 -0.03 -6.30 5.80
CA HIS A 40 0.83 -5.53 6.69
C HIS A 40 0.81 -4.04 6.32
N VAL A 41 0.60 -3.18 7.32
CA VAL A 41 0.61 -1.72 7.15
C VAL A 41 1.58 -1.11 8.17
N GLU A 42 2.60 -0.45 7.67
CA GLU A 42 3.53 0.34 8.49
C GLU A 42 3.01 1.77 8.60
N ASN A 43 2.96 2.32 9.82
CA ASN A 43 2.56 3.68 10.08
C ASN A 43 3.55 4.38 11.02
N ASN A 44 4.41 5.23 10.44
CA ASN A 44 5.34 6.09 11.16
C ASN A 44 4.69 7.40 11.67
N GLY A 45 3.41 7.63 11.37
CA GLY A 45 2.66 8.80 11.82
C GLY A 45 1.95 8.58 13.16
N GLU A 46 1.11 9.54 13.52
CA GLU A 46 0.23 9.43 14.68
C GLU A 46 -0.78 8.28 14.52
N PRO A 47 -1.14 7.57 15.60
CA PRO A 47 -2.20 6.58 15.56
C PRO A 47 -3.55 7.18 15.12
N VAL A 48 -4.29 6.44 14.30
CA VAL A 48 -5.60 6.85 13.80
C VAL A 48 -6.65 5.81 14.17
N LYS A 49 -7.67 6.25 14.91
CA LYS A 49 -8.86 5.45 15.20
C LYS A 49 -9.84 5.51 14.02
N ASN A 50 -10.54 4.42 13.76
CA ASN A 50 -11.51 4.33 12.65
C ASN A 50 -10.93 4.72 11.28
N ALA A 51 -9.68 4.36 10.99
CA ALA A 51 -9.17 4.40 9.62
C ALA A 51 -9.95 3.39 8.76
N VAL A 52 -9.97 3.55 7.44
CA VAL A 52 -10.64 2.62 6.53
C VAL A 52 -9.59 1.88 5.71
N LEU A 53 -9.58 0.55 5.80
CA LEU A 53 -8.86 -0.31 4.87
C LEU A 53 -9.83 -0.76 3.78
N GLN A 54 -9.59 -0.30 2.56
CA GLN A 54 -10.30 -0.73 1.37
C GLN A 54 -9.44 -1.73 0.60
N LEU A 55 -10.03 -2.88 0.30
CA LEU A 55 -9.44 -3.99 -0.43
C LEU A 55 -10.33 -4.34 -1.61
N THR A 56 -9.73 -4.46 -2.80
CA THR A 56 -10.38 -5.04 -3.97
C THR A 56 -9.43 -6.05 -4.60
N ILE A 57 -9.91 -7.27 -4.87
CA ILE A 57 -9.16 -8.34 -5.51
C ILE A 57 -9.78 -8.59 -6.88
N MET A 58 -8.96 -8.40 -7.91
CA MET A 58 -9.33 -8.67 -9.29
C MET A 58 -8.66 -9.97 -9.73
N GLU A 59 -9.44 -10.93 -10.20
CA GLU A 59 -8.87 -12.08 -10.93
C GLU A 59 -8.37 -11.60 -12.29
N VAL A 60 -7.20 -12.08 -12.68
CA VAL A 60 -6.57 -11.76 -13.95
C VAL A 60 -6.59 -12.99 -14.84
N SER A 61 -7.30 -12.90 -15.96
CA SER A 61 -7.18 -13.87 -17.05
C SER A 61 -6.43 -13.25 -18.23
N THR A 62 -6.23 -14.02 -19.29
CA THR A 62 -5.39 -13.63 -20.44
C THR A 62 -5.78 -12.29 -21.06
N PHE A 63 -7.07 -11.91 -21.03
CA PHE A 63 -7.57 -10.71 -21.72
C PHE A 63 -8.52 -9.84 -20.89
N GLU A 64 -8.84 -10.22 -19.65
CA GLU A 64 -9.80 -9.50 -18.83
C GLU A 64 -9.44 -9.54 -17.35
N GLN A 65 -10.00 -8.59 -16.62
CA GLN A 65 -9.99 -8.57 -15.16
C GLN A 65 -11.43 -8.54 -14.66
N HIS A 66 -11.75 -9.41 -13.72
CA HIS A 66 -13.05 -9.42 -13.07
C HIS A 66 -12.87 -9.31 -11.56
N GLU A 67 -13.79 -8.62 -10.89
CA GLU A 67 -13.76 -8.48 -9.44
C GLU A 67 -14.11 -9.84 -8.81
N ALA A 68 -13.16 -10.39 -8.05
CA ALA A 68 -13.35 -11.63 -7.30
C ALA A 68 -13.80 -11.34 -5.86
N PHE A 69 -13.32 -10.24 -5.28
CA PHE A 69 -13.64 -9.85 -3.91
C PHE A 69 -13.49 -8.35 -3.71
N SER A 70 -14.34 -7.75 -2.88
CA SER A 70 -14.22 -6.34 -2.49
C SER A 70 -14.76 -6.13 -1.08
N GLU A 71 -13.99 -5.44 -0.24
CA GLU A 71 -14.35 -5.12 1.13
C GLU A 71 -13.78 -3.75 1.50
N ALA A 72 -14.55 -3.00 2.30
CA ALA A 72 -14.03 -1.86 3.03
C ALA A 72 -14.42 -2.00 4.50
N ARG A 73 -13.44 -1.88 5.40
CA ARG A 73 -13.68 -2.01 6.84
C ARG A 73 -12.94 -0.97 7.65
N TYR A 74 -13.51 -0.63 8.80
CA TYR A 74 -12.82 0.20 9.78
C TYR A 74 -11.70 -0.60 10.47
N ILE A 75 -10.56 0.04 10.65
CA ILE A 75 -9.35 -0.49 11.30
C ILE A 75 -8.81 0.53 12.30
N GLU A 76 -8.16 0.05 13.34
CA GLU A 76 -7.35 0.87 14.24
C GLU A 76 -5.92 0.88 13.70
N LEU A 77 -5.47 2.02 13.17
CA LEU A 77 -4.13 2.17 12.61
C LEU A 77 -3.20 2.70 13.71
N GLY A 78 -2.52 1.77 14.40
CA GLY A 78 -1.51 2.10 15.40
C GLY A 78 -0.23 2.67 14.77
N GLN A 79 0.66 3.20 15.61
CA GLN A 79 2.02 3.55 15.20
C GLN A 79 2.87 2.28 15.09
N GLY A 80 3.76 2.21 14.10
CA GLY A 80 4.57 1.04 13.77
C GLY A 80 3.85 0.06 12.84
N THR A 81 4.16 -1.22 13.00
CA THR A 81 3.61 -2.30 12.17
C THR A 81 2.23 -2.74 12.65
N ASN A 82 1.29 -2.79 11.71
CA ASN A 82 -0.08 -3.28 11.92
C ASN A 82 -0.33 -4.48 10.99
N GLU A 83 -1.00 -5.51 11.50
CA GLU A 83 -1.37 -6.70 10.74
C GLU A 83 -2.89 -6.84 10.68
N TYR A 84 -3.41 -7.06 9.48
CA TYR A 84 -4.83 -7.22 9.21
C TYR A 84 -5.09 -8.51 8.45
N THR A 85 -5.94 -9.37 9.00
CA THR A 85 -6.41 -10.58 8.32
C THR A 85 -7.77 -10.33 7.68
N ILE A 86 -7.89 -10.65 6.39
CA ILE A 86 -9.15 -10.61 5.64
C ILE A 86 -9.48 -12.03 5.15
N GLN A 87 -10.72 -12.45 5.35
CA GLN A 87 -11.23 -13.71 4.81
C GLN A 87 -11.61 -13.48 3.35
N ALA A 88 -10.99 -14.21 2.44
CA ALA A 88 -11.28 -14.16 1.01
C ALA A 88 -11.16 -15.58 0.45
N ASP A 89 -12.27 -16.15 -0.01
CA ASP A 89 -12.28 -17.48 -0.61
C ASP A 89 -11.92 -17.36 -2.10
N LEU A 90 -10.61 -17.39 -2.38
CA LEU A 90 -10.08 -17.31 -3.74
C LEU A 90 -9.79 -18.71 -4.27
N GLN A 91 -10.23 -18.96 -5.51
CA GLN A 91 -9.85 -20.15 -6.26
C GLN A 91 -8.37 -20.07 -6.68
N PRO A 92 -7.75 -21.19 -7.06
CA PRO A 92 -6.41 -21.17 -7.64
C PRO A 92 -6.36 -20.31 -8.91
N GLY A 93 -5.39 -19.40 -9.00
CA GLY A 93 -5.29 -18.43 -10.09
C GLY A 93 -4.39 -17.23 -9.80
N SER A 94 -4.34 -16.31 -10.77
CA SER A 94 -3.55 -15.07 -10.69
C SER A 94 -4.46 -13.87 -10.42
N TYR A 95 -4.06 -13.01 -9.49
CA TYR A 95 -4.87 -11.92 -8.97
C TYR A 95 -4.08 -10.60 -8.85
N LYS A 96 -4.82 -9.48 -8.86
CA LYS A 96 -4.35 -8.15 -8.49
C LYS A 96 -5.09 -7.69 -7.24
N VAL A 97 -4.34 -7.37 -6.20
CA VAL A 97 -4.84 -6.91 -4.91
C VAL A 97 -4.62 -5.40 -4.84
N PHE A 98 -5.72 -4.65 -4.85
CA PHE A 98 -5.75 -3.21 -4.70
C PHE A 98 -6.04 -2.89 -3.23
N LEU A 99 -5.09 -2.23 -2.58
CA LEU A 99 -5.16 -1.89 -1.16
C LEU A 99 -5.07 -0.38 -0.99
N THR A 100 -5.97 0.19 -0.21
CA THR A 100 -5.94 1.61 0.12
C THR A 100 -6.32 1.83 1.58
N VAL A 101 -5.56 2.66 2.28
CA VAL A 101 -5.86 3.11 3.64
C VAL A 101 -6.29 4.57 3.60
N PHE A 102 -7.42 4.87 4.23
CA PHE A 102 -7.92 6.22 4.43
C PHE A 102 -7.98 6.57 5.91
N ALA A 103 -7.70 7.83 6.24
CA ALA A 103 -7.96 8.43 7.55
C ALA A 103 -8.91 9.61 7.33
N GLY A 104 -10.19 9.45 7.69
CA GLY A 104 -11.23 10.38 7.26
C GLY A 104 -11.32 10.43 5.74
N SER A 105 -11.19 11.63 5.15
CA SER A 105 -11.18 11.82 3.69
C SER A 105 -9.79 11.74 3.06
N GLU A 106 -8.73 11.60 3.86
CA GLU A 106 -7.36 11.60 3.37
C GLU A 106 -6.90 10.18 3.03
N ARG A 107 -6.42 9.98 1.80
CA ARG A 107 -5.77 8.73 1.40
C ARG A 107 -4.34 8.69 1.94
N LYS A 108 -4.07 7.82 2.90
CA LYS A 108 -2.75 7.67 3.56
C LYS A 108 -1.78 6.83 2.76
N ALA A 109 -2.25 5.71 2.21
CA ALA A 109 -1.44 4.82 1.38
C ALA A 109 -2.32 4.12 0.34
N SER A 110 -1.76 3.78 -0.81
CA SER A 110 -2.42 2.96 -1.82
C SER A 110 -1.40 2.15 -2.59
N VAL A 111 -1.71 0.88 -2.84
CA VAL A 111 -0.82 -0.01 -3.56
C VAL A 111 -1.57 -1.08 -4.34
N ILE A 112 -0.92 -1.61 -5.36
CA ILE A 112 -1.36 -2.77 -6.12
C ILE A 112 -0.30 -3.86 -5.93
N ARG A 113 -0.73 -5.08 -5.57
CA ARG A 113 0.13 -6.26 -5.45
C ARG A 113 -0.36 -7.36 -6.38
N ASN A 114 0.59 -8.12 -6.92
CA ASN A 114 0.26 -9.37 -7.58
C ASN A 114 0.08 -10.43 -6.50
N LEU A 115 -0.88 -11.32 -6.71
CA LEU A 115 -1.10 -12.46 -5.84
C LEU A 115 -1.30 -13.70 -6.71
N GLU A 116 -0.54 -14.75 -6.43
CA GLU A 116 -0.73 -16.07 -7.04
C GLU A 116 -1.30 -17.00 -5.97
N VAL A 117 -2.40 -17.67 -6.30
CA VAL A 117 -3.04 -18.67 -5.45
C VAL A 117 -2.80 -20.03 -6.07
N SER A 118 -2.05 -20.88 -5.38
CA SER A 118 -1.82 -22.28 -5.77
C SER A 118 -2.73 -23.23 -5.01
N THR A 119 -3.04 -24.38 -5.64
CA THR A 119 -3.65 -25.55 -5.01
C THR A 119 -2.75 -26.22 -4.00
#